data_AF-A0A954XVU4-F1
#
_entry.id   AF-A0A954XVU4-F1
#
_cell.length_a   1.000
_cell.length_b   1.000
_cell.length_c   1.000
_cell.angle_alpha   90.00
_cell.angle_beta   90.00
_cell.angle_gamma   90.00
#
_symmetry.space_group_name_H-M   'P 1'
#
loop_
_entity.id
_entity.type
_entity.pdbx_description
1 polymer ?
#
loop_
_entity_poly.entity_id
_entity_poly.type
_entity_poly.pdbx_seq_one_letter_code
_entity_poly.pdbx_strand_id
1 'polypeptide(L)'
;MVPRTSKSVPGLGTRRISHNGNFPFWEIMAAVVFSGNLFWENVVRLALMTKSRHTARYDKLIRALKEARLDAGLTQAEVAKKFAAHASFVSKVESGERRLDVVELADFCQQYGVRLAVFLKRAGLE
;
A
#
# COMPACT_ATOMS: atom_id res chain seq x y z
N MET A 1 4.13 39.98 48.11
CA MET A 1 4.83 38.98 48.94
C MET A 1 3.83 37.86 49.26
N VAL A 2 4.26 36.57 49.25
CA VAL A 2 3.48 35.28 49.27
C VAL A 2 3.20 34.71 47.84
N PRO A 3 3.42 33.40 47.54
CA PRO A 3 4.69 32.89 46.99
C PRO A 3 4.55 32.11 45.65
N ARG A 4 5.70 31.63 45.13
CA ARG A 4 5.84 30.68 44.01
C ARG A 4 4.98 29.43 44.18
N THR A 5 4.37 28.96 43.08
CA THR A 5 4.42 27.53 42.74
C THR A 5 4.77 27.37 41.25
N SER A 6 5.99 26.91 40.99
CA SER A 6 6.39 26.38 39.69
C SER A 6 5.88 24.94 39.58
N LYS A 7 5.04 24.64 38.60
CA LYS A 7 4.82 23.25 38.17
C LYS A 7 5.63 23.02 36.89
N SER A 8 6.87 22.59 37.09
CA SER A 8 7.69 21.95 36.06
C SER A 8 7.15 20.55 35.80
N VAL A 9 6.59 20.31 34.62
CA VAL A 9 6.28 18.96 34.14
C VAL A 9 7.54 18.45 33.44
N PRO A 10 8.17 17.35 33.91
CA PRO A 10 9.39 16.86 33.29
C PRO A 10 9.08 16.00 32.06
N GLY A 11 9.80 16.25 30.97
CA GLY A 11 9.97 15.26 29.89
C GLY A 11 9.04 15.40 28.69
N LEU A 12 9.03 16.54 28.00
CA LEU A 12 8.75 16.59 26.57
C LEU A 12 9.64 17.66 25.94
N GLY A 13 10.74 17.21 25.33
CA GLY A 13 11.59 18.06 24.51
C GLY A 13 10.76 18.69 23.40
N THR A 14 10.83 20.01 23.30
CA THR A 14 10.24 20.82 22.24
C THR A 14 10.97 20.56 20.92
N ARG A 15 10.65 19.46 20.24
CA ARG A 15 11.00 19.32 18.82
C ARG A 15 9.94 20.02 17.98
N ARG A 16 10.31 21.20 17.49
CA ARG A 16 9.64 21.90 16.38
C ARG A 16 9.71 20.99 15.15
N ILE A 17 8.63 20.28 14.83
CA ILE A 17 8.54 19.47 13.62
C ILE A 17 8.18 20.39 12.46
N SER A 18 9.16 20.71 11.62
CA SER A 18 8.91 21.26 10.29
C SER A 18 8.41 20.11 9.41
N HIS A 19 7.12 20.13 9.04
CA HIS A 19 6.57 19.17 8.09
C HIS A 19 6.58 19.79 6.69
N ASN A 20 7.56 19.40 5.87
CA ASN A 20 7.43 19.45 4.42
C ASN A 20 7.07 18.02 3.97
N GLY A 21 5.95 17.89 3.25
CA GLY A 21 5.17 16.66 3.16
C GLY A 21 5.76 15.56 2.28
N ASN A 22 5.86 14.35 2.84
CA ASN A 22 5.50 13.03 2.24
C ASN A 22 5.77 11.93 3.31
N PHE A 23 4.82 11.70 4.23
CA PHE A 23 4.91 10.66 5.27
C PHE A 23 4.11 9.39 4.87
N PRO A 24 4.64 8.18 5.10
CA PRO A 24 3.92 6.94 4.78
C PRO A 24 2.89 6.54 5.85
N PHE A 25 1.62 6.44 5.45
CA PHE A 25 0.45 6.18 6.31
C PHE A 25 0.52 4.89 7.17
N TRP A 26 1.29 3.89 6.76
CA TRP A 26 1.38 2.60 7.46
C TRP A 26 2.24 2.62 8.73
N GLU A 27 3.10 3.63 8.96
CA GLU A 27 3.83 3.74 10.22
C GLU A 27 2.96 4.20 11.40
N ILE A 28 1.89 4.98 11.15
CA ILE A 28 0.90 5.36 12.18
C ILE A 28 0.07 4.13 12.61
N MET A 29 -0.13 3.19 11.68
CA MET A 29 -0.91 1.97 11.93
C MET A 29 -0.09 0.86 12.60
N ALA A 30 1.22 0.78 12.34
CA ALA A 30 2.09 -0.22 12.94
C ALA A 30 2.45 0.07 14.41
N ALA A 31 2.41 1.34 14.84
CA ALA A 31 2.76 1.73 16.21
C ALA A 31 1.66 1.42 17.25
N VAL A 32 0.45 1.02 16.83
CA VAL A 32 -0.70 0.80 17.73
C VAL A 32 -1.29 -0.60 17.53
N VAL A 33 -0.61 -1.62 18.05
CA VAL A 33 -1.12 -2.99 18.32
C VAL A 33 -0.70 -4.08 17.31
N PHE A 34 0.26 -4.88 17.78
CA PHE A 34 0.47 -6.27 17.38
C PHE A 34 -0.49 -7.15 18.17
N SER A 35 -1.58 -7.64 17.56
CA SER A 35 -2.17 -8.98 17.79
C SER A 35 -3.44 -9.14 16.95
N GLY A 36 -3.52 -10.21 16.16
CA GLY A 36 -4.79 -10.74 15.65
C GLY A 36 -5.09 -10.50 14.17
N ASN A 37 -5.39 -11.61 13.48
CA ASN A 37 -5.82 -11.77 12.09
C ASN A 37 -7.09 -11.00 11.65
N LEU A 38 -7.49 -9.91 12.32
CA LEU A 38 -8.80 -9.28 12.10
C LEU A 38 -8.84 -8.17 11.04
N PHE A 39 -7.68 -7.58 10.71
CA PHE A 39 -7.63 -6.47 9.74
C PHE A 39 -7.76 -6.98 8.30
N TRP A 40 -7.13 -8.11 7.98
CA TRP A 40 -7.18 -8.72 6.65
C TRP A 40 -8.55 -9.33 6.33
N GLU A 41 -9.19 -10.01 7.28
CA GLU A 41 -10.48 -10.67 7.04
C GLU A 41 -11.62 -9.68 6.79
N ASN A 42 -11.62 -8.53 7.47
CA ASN A 42 -12.68 -7.53 7.32
C ASN A 42 -12.52 -6.68 6.06
N VAL A 43 -11.29 -6.37 5.64
CA VAL A 43 -11.01 -5.77 4.33
C VAL A 43 -11.44 -6.72 3.21
N VAL A 44 -11.18 -8.02 3.35
CA VAL A 44 -11.66 -9.05 2.42
C VAL A 44 -13.19 -9.13 2.40
N ARG A 45 -13.87 -9.07 3.55
CA ARG A 45 -15.34 -9.08 3.66
C ARG A 45 -16.02 -7.85 3.05
N LEU A 46 -15.50 -6.65 3.31
CA LEU A 46 -16.02 -5.41 2.73
C LEU A 46 -15.86 -5.38 1.22
N ALA A 47 -14.73 -5.88 0.69
CA ALA A 47 -14.53 -6.03 -0.74
C ALA A 47 -15.50 -7.04 -1.39
N LEU A 48 -15.96 -8.06 -0.66
CA LEU A 48 -16.86 -9.11 -1.16
C LEU A 48 -18.33 -8.65 -1.35
N MET A 49 -18.78 -7.55 -0.73
CA MET A 49 -20.20 -7.23 -0.63
C MET A 49 -20.85 -6.46 -1.81
N THR A 50 -20.14 -6.11 -2.88
CA THR A 50 -20.75 -5.48 -4.08
C THR A 50 -20.11 -5.94 -5.39
N LYS A 51 -19.93 -7.26 -5.57
CA LYS A 51 -19.16 -7.75 -6.73
C LYS A 51 -19.96 -7.87 -8.02
N SER A 52 -19.97 -6.78 -8.78
CA SER A 52 -20.02 -6.83 -10.24
C SER A 52 -19.01 -7.87 -10.77
N ARG A 53 -19.29 -8.53 -11.91
CA ARG A 53 -18.32 -9.43 -12.58
C ARG A 53 -16.94 -8.77 -12.77
N HIS A 54 -16.92 -7.44 -12.88
CA HIS A 54 -15.70 -6.66 -13.00
C HIS A 54 -14.81 -6.73 -11.76
N THR A 55 -15.37 -6.78 -10.55
CA THR A 55 -14.56 -6.85 -9.32
C THR A 55 -13.89 -8.21 -9.15
N ALA A 56 -14.55 -9.31 -9.51
CA ALA A 56 -13.93 -10.64 -9.47
C ALA A 56 -12.74 -10.79 -10.44
N ARG A 57 -12.87 -10.24 -11.67
CA ARG A 57 -11.75 -10.21 -12.63
C ARG A 57 -10.63 -9.27 -12.18
N TYR A 58 -11.00 -8.13 -11.58
CA TYR A 58 -10.02 -7.17 -11.06
C TYR A 58 -9.24 -7.73 -9.87
N ASP A 59 -9.90 -8.49 -8.97
CA ASP A 59 -9.20 -9.18 -7.88
C ASP A 59 -8.17 -10.18 -8.39
N LYS A 60 -8.48 -10.91 -9.47
CA LYS A 60 -7.51 -11.80 -10.13
C LYS A 60 -6.32 -11.02 -10.69
N LEU A 61 -6.58 -9.88 -11.32
CA LEU A 61 -5.54 -8.99 -11.83
C LEU A 61 -4.60 -8.56 -10.70
N ILE A 62 -5.15 -8.06 -9.58
CA ILE A 62 -4.37 -7.58 -8.44
C ILE A 62 -3.55 -8.70 -7.78
N ARG A 63 -4.13 -9.89 -7.62
CA ARG A 63 -3.40 -11.07 -7.10
C ARG A 63 -2.24 -11.46 -8.00
N ALA A 64 -2.49 -11.60 -9.30
CA ALA A 64 -1.46 -11.93 -10.28
C ALA A 64 -0.35 -10.86 -10.34
N LEU A 65 -0.71 -9.58 -10.19
CA LEU A 65 0.25 -8.47 -10.14
C LEU A 65 1.18 -8.57 -8.92
N LYS A 66 0.62 -8.88 -7.75
CA LYS A 66 1.38 -9.08 -6.52
C LYS A 66 2.30 -10.30 -6.63
N GLU A 67 1.81 -11.40 -7.18
CA GLU A 67 2.60 -12.61 -7.44
C GLU A 67 3.77 -12.31 -8.38
N ALA A 68 3.52 -11.63 -9.51
CA ALA A 68 4.57 -11.24 -10.45
C ALA A 68 5.65 -10.35 -9.81
N ARG A 69 5.27 -9.46 -8.88
CA ARG A 69 6.23 -8.67 -8.12
C ARG A 69 7.12 -9.55 -7.23
N LEU A 70 6.52 -10.51 -6.54
CA LEU A 70 7.22 -11.43 -5.65
C LEU A 70 8.16 -12.35 -6.44
N ASP A 71 7.72 -12.85 -7.59
CA ASP A 71 8.54 -13.64 -8.51
C ASP A 71 9.74 -12.85 -9.04
N ALA A 72 9.57 -11.55 -9.25
CA ALA A 72 10.65 -10.64 -9.61
C ALA A 72 11.59 -10.30 -8.43
N GLY A 73 11.28 -10.75 -7.22
CA GLY A 73 12.08 -10.49 -6.02
C GLY A 73 12.06 -9.03 -5.55
N LEU A 74 11.03 -8.26 -5.93
CA LEU A 74 10.96 -6.82 -5.65
C LEU A 74 10.05 -6.51 -4.46
N THR A 75 10.46 -5.56 -3.62
CA THR A 75 9.61 -4.93 -2.60
C THR A 75 8.71 -3.85 -3.20
N GLN A 76 7.60 -3.52 -2.52
CA GLN A 76 6.73 -2.41 -2.96
C GLN A 76 7.48 -1.07 -3.06
N ALA A 77 8.44 -0.84 -2.16
CA ALA A 77 9.25 0.38 -2.16
C ALA A 77 10.20 0.46 -3.36
N GLU A 78 10.82 -0.65 -3.76
CA GLU A 78 11.68 -0.70 -4.95
C GLU A 78 10.89 -0.45 -6.24
N VAL A 79 9.69 -1.01 -6.33
CA VAL A 79 8.79 -0.76 -7.46
C VAL A 79 8.36 0.71 -7.46
N ALA A 80 7.93 1.28 -6.33
CA ALA A 80 7.55 2.69 -6.26
C ALA A 80 8.68 3.63 -6.70
N LYS A 81 9.94 3.32 -6.34
CA LYS A 81 11.13 4.04 -6.80
C LYS A 81 11.30 3.96 -8.32
N LYS A 82 11.14 2.78 -8.91
CA LYS A 82 11.20 2.57 -10.38
C LYS A 82 10.15 3.38 -11.14
N PHE A 83 8.99 3.60 -10.53
CA PHE A 83 7.90 4.42 -11.06
C PHE A 83 8.04 5.92 -10.78
N ALA A 84 9.09 6.36 -10.08
CA ALA A 84 9.23 7.74 -9.59
C ALA A 84 7.97 8.24 -8.84
N ALA A 85 7.27 7.33 -8.15
CA ALA A 85 5.96 7.58 -7.54
C ALA A 85 6.05 7.66 -6.01
N HIS A 86 4.97 8.14 -5.37
CA HIS A 86 4.84 8.12 -3.91
C HIS A 86 4.93 6.70 -3.38
N ALA A 87 5.48 6.53 -2.18
CA ALA A 87 5.66 5.22 -1.54
C ALA A 87 4.34 4.44 -1.37
N SER A 88 3.20 5.12 -1.29
CA SER A 88 1.88 4.50 -1.18
C SER A 88 1.33 3.96 -2.51
N PHE A 89 1.91 4.33 -3.65
CA PHE A 89 1.38 4.00 -4.98
C PHE A 89 1.17 2.50 -5.18
N VAL A 90 2.23 1.70 -4.99
CA VAL A 90 2.19 0.25 -5.22
C VAL A 90 1.27 -0.45 -4.21
N SER A 91 1.26 0.01 -2.95
CA SER A 91 0.37 -0.53 -1.92
C SER A 91 -1.11 -0.31 -2.25
N LYS A 92 -1.46 0.90 -2.72
CA LYS A 92 -2.84 1.24 -3.13
C LYS A 92 -3.28 0.49 -4.39
N VAL A 93 -2.35 0.21 -5.30
CA VAL A 93 -2.60 -0.63 -6.47
C VAL A 93 -2.83 -2.08 -6.02
N GLU A 94 -1.94 -2.65 -5.20
CA GLU A 94 -2.02 -4.04 -4.74
C GLU A 94 -3.17 -4.31 -3.75
N SER A 95 -3.73 -3.27 -3.13
CA SER A 95 -4.96 -3.37 -2.34
C SER A 95 -6.23 -3.22 -3.18
N GLY A 96 -6.11 -2.72 -4.42
CA GLY A 96 -7.23 -2.37 -5.28
C GLY A 96 -7.91 -1.03 -4.92
N GLU A 97 -7.39 -0.26 -3.96
CA GLU A 97 -7.85 1.11 -3.66
C GLU A 97 -7.66 2.01 -4.90
N ARG A 98 -6.55 1.82 -5.62
CA ARG A 98 -6.26 2.51 -6.87
C ARG A 98 -6.43 1.56 -8.05
N ARG A 99 -7.21 1.99 -9.04
CA ARG A 99 -7.33 1.26 -10.31
C ARG A 99 -6.09 1.44 -11.17
N LEU A 100 -5.70 0.37 -11.87
CA LEU A 100 -4.72 0.41 -12.95
C LEU A 100 -5.42 0.56 -14.28
N ASP A 101 -4.90 1.44 -15.13
CA ASP A 101 -5.17 1.38 -16.56
C ASP A 101 -4.22 0.39 -17.28
N VAL A 102 -4.45 0.20 -18.58
CA VAL A 102 -3.69 -0.79 -19.38
C VAL A 102 -2.23 -0.37 -19.63
N VAL A 103 -1.94 0.93 -19.67
CA VAL A 103 -0.58 1.46 -19.85
C VAL A 103 0.20 1.24 -18.57
N GLU A 104 -0.38 1.59 -17.43
CA GLU A 104 0.23 1.33 -16.12
C GLU A 104 0.47 -0.17 -15.91
N LEU A 105 -0.48 -1.02 -16.29
CA LEU A 105 -0.30 -2.47 -16.23
C LEU A 105 0.88 -2.94 -17.09
N ALA A 106 1.05 -2.37 -18.29
CA ALA A 106 2.18 -2.69 -19.16
C ALA A 106 3.51 -2.27 -18.52
N ASP A 107 3.56 -1.09 -17.89
CA ASP A 107 4.73 -0.60 -17.17
C ASP A 107 5.08 -1.53 -15.99
N PHE A 108 4.09 -1.97 -15.22
CA PHE A 108 4.30 -2.94 -14.14
C PHE A 108 4.88 -4.25 -14.69
N CYS A 109 4.33 -4.76 -15.80
CA CYS A 109 4.83 -5.96 -16.45
C CYS A 109 6.30 -5.79 -16.88
N GLN A 110 6.66 -4.63 -17.44
CA GLN A 110 8.04 -4.31 -17.81
C GLN A 110 8.96 -4.31 -16.59
N GLN A 111 8.56 -3.66 -15.48
CA GLN A 111 9.36 -3.60 -14.26
C GLN A 111 9.55 -4.98 -13.60
N TYR A 112 8.61 -5.90 -13.81
CA TYR A 112 8.64 -7.27 -13.31
C TYR A 112 9.28 -8.25 -14.31
N GLY A 113 9.69 -7.80 -15.49
CA GLY A 113 10.33 -8.66 -16.50
C GLY A 113 9.39 -9.68 -17.14
N VAL A 114 8.07 -9.41 -17.17
CA VAL A 114 7.06 -10.29 -17.78
C VAL A 114 6.42 -9.61 -18.98
N ARG A 115 6.16 -10.37 -20.05
CA ARG A 115 5.39 -9.84 -21.20
C ARG A 115 3.91 -9.73 -20.83
N LEU A 116 3.27 -8.62 -21.16
CA LEU A 116 1.85 -8.36 -20.84
C LEU A 116 0.92 -9.51 -21.28
N ALA A 117 1.06 -10.02 -22.49
CA ALA A 117 0.25 -11.14 -22.98
C ALA A 117 0.43 -12.42 -22.14
N VAL A 118 1.67 -12.73 -21.73
CA VAL A 118 1.98 -13.88 -20.86
C VAL A 118 1.40 -13.67 -19.47
N PHE A 119 1.47 -12.45 -18.95
CA PHE A 119 0.89 -12.08 -17.68
C PHE A 119 -0.64 -12.28 -17.68
N LEU A 120 -1.35 -11.76 -18.68
CA LEU A 120 -2.81 -11.88 -18.79
C LEU A 120 -3.27 -13.35 -18.90
N LYS A 121 -2.52 -14.15 -19.66
CA LYS A 121 -2.72 -15.60 -19.75
C LYS A 121 -2.59 -16.29 -18.40
N ARG A 122 -1.49 -16.03 -17.68
CA ARG A 122 -1.25 -16.59 -16.33
C ARG A 122 -2.32 -16.15 -15.33
N ALA A 123 -2.80 -14.92 -15.44
CA ALA A 123 -3.88 -14.38 -14.60
C ALA A 123 -5.28 -14.95 -14.94
N GLY A 124 -5.43 -15.71 -16.05
CA GLY A 124 -6.71 -16.21 -16.53
C GLY A 124 -7.66 -15.09 -16.95
N LEU A 125 -7.11 -14.06 -17.60
CA LEU A 125 -7.82 -12.86 -18.06
C LEU A 125 -7.89 -12.70 -19.58
N GLU A 126 -7.32 -13.65 -20.32
CA GLU A 126 -7.43 -13.79 -21.79
C GLU A 126 -8.81 -14.29 -22.25
#